data_AF-A0A926KD82-F1
#
_entry.id   AF-A0A926KD82-F1
#
_cell.length_a   1.000
_cell.length_b   1.000
_cell.length_c   1.000
_cell.angle_alpha   90.00
_cell.angle_beta   90.00
_cell.angle_gamma   90.00
#
_symmetry.space_group_name_H-M   'P 1'
#
loop_
_entity.id
_entity.type
_entity.pdbx_description
1 polymer ?
#
loop_
_entity_poly.entity_id
_entity_poly.type
_entity_poly.pdbx_seq_one_letter_code
_entity_poly.pdbx_strand_id
1 'polypeptide(L)'
;MTRLTISDTAERYIESWADQVERGELSIASLPRSLQRLIFIGFADGLAIAKQQAAEFEHQLDQAYLQSYSPKDRQEELQRRLDRHFAQQDALFFAEPQGSAVNERRAA
;
A
#
# COMPACT_ATOMS: atom_id res chain seq x y z
N MET A 1 33.86 36.21 3.56
CA MET A 1 32.68 36.00 2.70
C MET A 1 32.70 34.56 2.21
N THR A 2 31.95 33.67 2.87
CA THR A 2 31.79 32.28 2.45
C THR A 2 30.84 32.25 1.26
N ARG A 3 31.33 31.83 0.08
CA ARG A 3 30.48 31.58 -1.09
C ARG A 3 29.57 30.40 -0.76
N LEU A 4 28.27 30.66 -0.59
CA LEU A 4 27.27 29.60 -0.58
C LEU A 4 27.33 28.88 -1.91
N THR A 5 27.42 27.56 -1.85
CA THR A 5 27.36 26.73 -3.05
C THR A 5 25.91 26.71 -3.57
N ILE A 6 25.75 26.38 -4.85
CA ILE A 6 24.41 26.22 -5.46
C ILE A 6 23.60 25.17 -4.67
N SER A 7 24.29 24.16 -4.12
CA SER A 7 23.70 23.13 -3.26
C SER A 7 23.14 23.69 -1.95
N ASP A 8 23.89 24.54 -1.24
CA ASP A 8 23.44 25.15 0.03
C ASP A 8 22.20 26.04 -0.18
N THR A 9 22.13 26.68 -1.35
CA THR A 9 20.99 27.52 -1.71
C THR A 9 19.77 26.65 -2.04
N ALA A 10 19.96 25.56 -2.80
CA ALA A 10 18.89 24.63 -3.15
C ALA A 10 18.31 23.93 -1.92
N GLU A 11 19.15 23.53 -0.96
CA GLU A 11 18.73 22.88 0.28
C GLU A 11 17.79 23.79 1.10
N ARG A 12 18.15 25.06 1.28
CA ARG A 12 17.30 26.04 1.98
C ARG A 12 15.93 26.25 1.31
N TYR A 13 15.89 26.23 -0.01
CA TYR A 13 14.60 26.34 -0.72
C TYR A 13 13.75 25.09 -0.54
N ILE A 14 14.36 23.91 -0.56
CA ILE A 14 13.66 22.63 -0.31
C ILE A 14 13.10 22.60 1.11
N GLU A 15 13.90 22.97 2.11
CA GLU A 15 13.45 23.07 3.51
C GLU A 15 12.31 24.08 3.66
N SER A 16 12.45 25.27 3.07
CA SER A 16 11.40 26.29 3.12
C SER A 16 10.10 25.83 2.45
N TRP A 17 10.18 25.07 1.36
CA TRP A 17 8.99 24.51 0.72
C TRP A 17 8.36 23.40 1.56
N ALA A 18 9.17 22.57 2.22
CA ALA A 18 8.68 21.54 3.13
C ALA A 18 7.88 22.17 4.28
N ASP A 19 8.43 23.19 4.94
CA ASP A 19 7.77 23.95 6.01
C ASP A 19 6.43 24.55 5.57
N GLN A 20 6.38 25.13 4.37
CA GLN A 20 5.16 25.75 3.83
C GLN A 20 4.09 24.71 3.47
N VAL A 21 4.51 23.54 2.99
CA VAL A 21 3.59 22.43 2.70
C VAL A 21 3.02 21.86 4.00
N GLU A 22 3.83 21.69 5.05
CA GLU A 22 3.36 21.22 6.36
C GLU A 22 2.34 22.16 7.01
N ARG A 23 2.54 23.47 6.85
CA ARG A 23 1.60 24.49 7.34
C ARG A 23 0.35 24.65 6.47
N GLY A 24 0.28 23.98 5.32
CA GLY A 24 -0.81 24.10 4.35
C GLY A 24 -0.82 25.43 3.59
N GLU A 25 0.25 26.22 3.68
CA GLU A 25 0.42 27.49 2.96
C GLU A 25 0.74 27.25 1.47
N LEU A 26 1.37 26.11 1.17
CA LEU A 26 1.75 25.70 -0.18
C LEU A 26 1.14 24.34 -0.52
N SER A 27 0.50 24.24 -1.67
CA SER A 27 -0.01 22.96 -2.16
C SER A 27 1.11 22.13 -2.79
N ILE A 28 1.10 20.80 -2.60
CA ILE A 28 2.02 19.88 -3.30
C ILE A 28 1.91 20.04 -4.82
N ALA A 29 0.71 20.34 -5.35
CA ALA A 29 0.47 20.54 -6.78
C ALA A 29 1.18 21.80 -7.33
N SER A 30 1.53 22.76 -6.47
CA SER A 30 2.28 23.96 -6.85
C SER A 30 3.80 23.80 -6.81
N LEU A 31 4.33 22.66 -6.37
CA LEU A 31 5.76 22.39 -6.36
C LEU A 31 6.31 22.10 -7.77
N PRO A 32 7.62 22.24 -8.00
CA PRO A 32 8.28 21.74 -9.21
C PRO A 32 7.98 20.26 -9.47
N ARG A 33 7.79 19.88 -10.76
CA ARG A 33 7.43 18.50 -11.16
C ARG A 33 8.40 17.43 -10.64
N SER A 34 9.68 17.74 -10.52
CA SER A 34 10.70 16.84 -9.97
C SER A 34 10.43 16.50 -8.51
N LEU A 35 10.06 17.50 -7.70
CA LEU A 35 9.69 17.32 -6.29
C LEU A 35 8.35 16.60 -6.14
N GLN A 36 7.37 16.93 -6.97
CA GLN A 36 6.11 16.18 -7.02
C GLN A 36 6.36 14.69 -7.28
N ARG A 37 7.18 14.36 -8.30
CA ARG A 37 7.54 12.98 -8.64
C ARG A 37 8.19 12.27 -7.46
N LEU A 38 9.13 12.92 -6.77
CA LEU A 38 9.81 12.36 -5.61
C LEU A 38 8.84 12.06 -4.46
N ILE A 39 7.93 12.99 -4.16
CA ILE A 39 6.89 12.81 -3.15
C ILE A 39 5.99 11.61 -3.52
N PHE A 40 5.50 11.55 -4.77
CA PHE A 40 4.65 10.45 -5.22
C PHE A 40 5.34 9.08 -5.17
N ILE A 41 6.62 9.00 -5.53
CA ILE A 41 7.40 7.76 -5.40
C ILE A 41 7.52 7.37 -3.93
N GLY A 42 7.88 8.31 -3.05
CA GLY A 42 7.97 8.05 -1.61
C GLY A 42 6.64 7.60 -1.00
N PHE A 43 5.51 8.16 -1.44
CA PHE A 43 4.19 7.69 -1.03
C PHE A 43 3.88 6.27 -1.54
N ALA A 44 4.24 5.95 -2.78
CA ALA A 44 4.03 4.61 -3.34
C ALA A 44 4.86 3.56 -2.59
N ASP A 45 6.12 3.88 -2.29
CA ASP A 45 7.02 3.02 -1.52
C ASP A 45 6.52 2.87 -0.08
N GLY A 46 6.10 3.96 0.56
CA GLY A 46 5.50 3.93 1.89
C GLY A 46 4.22 3.10 1.95
N LEU A 47 3.37 3.17 0.92
CA LEU A 47 2.18 2.34 0.81
C LEU A 47 2.53 0.85 0.65
N ALA A 48 3.58 0.53 -0.12
CA ALA A 48 4.04 -0.84 -0.27
C ALA A 48 4.56 -1.41 1.05
N ILE A 49 5.35 -0.63 1.80
CA ILE A 49 5.84 -1.00 3.13
C ILE A 49 4.68 -1.17 4.11
N ALA A 50 3.71 -0.24 4.12
CA ALA A 50 2.55 -0.32 5.00
C ALA A 50 1.70 -1.57 4.70
N LYS A 51 1.54 -1.94 3.42
CA LYS A 51 0.86 -3.20 3.04
C LYS A 51 1.60 -4.42 3.54
N GLN A 52 2.93 -4.43 3.44
CA GLN A 52 3.74 -5.53 3.96
C GLN A 52 3.61 -5.64 5.48
N GLN A 53 3.71 -4.52 6.20
CA GLN A 53 3.53 -4.49 7.65
C GLN A 53 2.13 -4.95 8.05
N ALA A 54 1.09 -4.55 7.33
CA ALA A 54 -0.28 -5.02 7.58
C ALA A 54 -0.38 -6.55 7.46
N ALA A 55 0.20 -7.14 6.41
CA ALA A 55 0.22 -8.59 6.23
C ALA A 55 1.00 -9.31 7.36
N GLU A 56 2.11 -8.72 7.82
CA GLU A 56 2.87 -9.24 8.95
C GLU A 56 2.07 -9.20 10.26
N PHE A 57 1.34 -8.10 10.52
CA PHE A 57 0.48 -7.98 11.70
C PHE A 57 -0.73 -8.92 11.63
N GLU A 58 -1.35 -9.08 10.47
CA GLU A 58 -2.41 -10.08 10.26
C GLU A 58 -1.91 -11.48 10.59
N HIS A 59 -0.71 -11.83 10.13
CA HIS A 59 -0.10 -13.12 10.45
C HIS A 59 0.14 -13.30 11.96
N GLN A 60 0.64 -12.26 12.64
CA GLN A 60 0.84 -12.30 14.10
C GLN A 60 -0.47 -12.47 14.86
N LEU A 61 -1.53 -11.77 14.44
CA LEU A 61 -2.86 -11.91 15.02
C LEU A 61 -3.41 -13.32 14.84
N ASP A 62 -3.21 -13.92 13.67
CA ASP A 62 -3.63 -15.30 13.39
C ASP A 62 -2.90 -16.31 14.26
N GLN A 63 -1.60 -16.15 14.44
CA GLN A 63 -0.83 -17.00 15.35
C GLN A 63 -1.31 -16.86 16.79
N ALA A 64 -1.50 -15.62 17.27
CA ALA A 64 -1.98 -15.36 18.63
C ALA A 64 -3.37 -15.96 18.87
N TYR A 65 -4.25 -15.83 17.88
CA TYR A 65 -5.58 -16.44 17.90
C TYR A 65 -5.49 -17.96 18.03
N LEU A 66 -4.69 -18.65 17.21
CA LEU A 66 -4.51 -20.10 17.31
C LEU A 66 -3.87 -20.51 18.65
N GLN A 67 -2.96 -19.71 19.18
CA GLN A 67 -2.35 -19.98 20.47
C GLN A 67 -3.34 -19.92 21.64
N SER A 68 -4.44 -19.18 21.51
CA SER A 68 -5.52 -19.13 22.51
C SER A 68 -6.27 -20.47 22.68
N TYR A 69 -6.19 -21.35 21.68
CA TYR A 69 -6.77 -22.69 21.74
C TYR A 69 -5.84 -23.68 22.42
N SER A 70 -6.43 -24.71 23.02
CA SER A 70 -5.68 -25.85 23.56
C SER A 70 -4.91 -26.55 22.42
N PRO A 71 -3.73 -27.14 22.68
CA PRO A 71 -2.92 -27.78 21.63
C PRO A 71 -3.66 -28.86 20.84
N LYS A 72 -4.66 -29.51 21.44
CA LYS A 72 -5.47 -30.55 20.79
C LYS A 72 -6.52 -29.95 19.83
N ASP A 73 -7.04 -28.77 20.14
CA ASP A 73 -8.14 -28.13 19.39
C ASP A 73 -7.61 -27.21 18.27
N ARG A 74 -6.33 -26.82 18.33
CA ARG A 74 -5.68 -25.96 17.32
C ARG A 74 -5.79 -26.49 15.90
N GLN A 75 -5.61 -27.80 15.72
CA GLN A 75 -5.62 -28.42 14.40
C GLN A 75 -7.02 -28.40 13.79
N GLU A 76 -8.07 -28.60 14.60
CA GLU A 76 -9.46 -28.55 14.15
C GLU A 76 -9.87 -27.12 13.77
N GLU A 77 -9.52 -26.14 14.60
CA GLU A 77 -9.83 -24.73 14.30
C GLU A 77 -9.08 -24.22 13.06
N LEU A 78 -7.82 -24.63 12.89
CA LEU A 78 -7.06 -24.31 11.68
C LEU A 78 -7.73 -24.90 10.43
N GLN A 79 -8.14 -26.17 10.47
CA GLN A 79 -8.82 -26.82 9.35
C GLN A 79 -10.14 -26.10 9.03
N ARG A 80 -10.95 -25.77 10.04
CA ARG A 80 -12.21 -25.03 9.88
C ARG A 80 -12.01 -23.67 9.20
N ARG A 81 -10.92 -22.96 9.54
CA ARG A 81 -10.59 -21.67 8.91
C ARG A 81 -10.17 -21.84 7.45
N LEU A 82 -9.37 -22.86 7.14
CA LEU A 82 -8.99 -23.17 5.75
C LEU A 82 -10.21 -23.52 4.91
N ASP A 83 -11.09 -24.38 5.42
CA ASP A 83 -12.32 -24.78 4.72
C ASP A 83 -13.20 -23.56 4.42
N ARG A 84 -13.34 -22.64 5.39
CA ARG A 84 -14.09 -21.38 5.20
C ARG A 84 -13.44 -20.48 4.15
N HIS A 85 -12.12 -20.36 4.16
CA HIS A 85 -11.38 -19.54 3.20
C HIS A 85 -11.54 -20.06 1.78
N PHE A 86 -11.39 -21.38 1.55
CA PHE A 86 -11.59 -21.98 0.24
C PHE A 86 -13.05 -21.87 -0.23
N ALA A 87 -14.03 -22.10 0.65
CA ALA A 87 -15.44 -21.92 0.30
C ALA A 87 -15.77 -20.48 -0.13
N GLN A 88 -15.13 -19.47 0.48
CA GLN A 88 -15.28 -18.07 0.08
C GLN A 88 -14.60 -17.76 -1.25
N GLN A 89 -13.42 -18.32 -1.50
CA GLN A 89 -12.72 -18.16 -2.78
C GLN A 89 -13.49 -18.81 -3.94
N ASP A 90 -14.04 -20.00 -3.73
CA ASP A 90 -14.90 -20.67 -4.70
C ASP A 90 -16.13 -19.80 -5.00
N ALA A 91 -16.79 -19.27 -3.97
CA ALA A 91 -17.95 -18.40 -4.15
C ALA A 91 -17.61 -17.12 -4.94
N LEU A 92 -16.44 -16.52 -4.74
CA LEU A 92 -15.98 -15.34 -5.50
C LEU A 92 -15.66 -15.70 -6.96
N PHE A 93 -14.97 -16.82 -7.19
CA PHE A 93 -14.64 -17.30 -8.53
C PHE A 93 -15.88 -17.57 -9.38
N PHE A 94 -16.93 -18.16 -8.80
CA PHE A 94 -18.19 -18.42 -9.50
C PHE A 94 -19.15 -17.22 -9.54
N ALA A 95 -18.90 -16.16 -8.76
CA ALA A 95 -19.69 -14.93 -8.77
C ALA A 95 -19.19 -13.88 -9.75
N GLU A 96 -17.96 -14.00 -10.28
CA GLU A 96 -17.49 -13.12 -11.35
C GLU A 96 -18.33 -13.33 -12.62
N PRO A 97 -18.99 -12.28 -13.15
CA PRO A 97 -19.66 -12.40 -14.44
C PRO A 97 -18.58 -12.66 -15.49
N GLN A 98 -18.64 -13.83 -16.14
CA GLN A 98 -17.78 -14.14 -17.27
C GLN A 98 -18.00 -13.10 -18.37
N GLY A 99 -17.20 -12.04 -18.35
CA GLY A 99 -17.19 -10.97 -19.34
C GLY A 99 -16.70 -11.49 -20.68
N SER A 100 -17.66 -11.88 -21.52
CA SER A 100 -17.65 -12.02 -22.97
C SER A 100 -16.32 -11.70 -23.68
N ALA A 101 -15.42 -12.68 -23.72
CA ALA A 101 -14.25 -12.65 -24.60
C ALA A 101 -14.63 -13.06 -26.03
N VAL A 102 -15.70 -12.49 -26.62
CA VAL A 102 -16.06 -12.71 -28.04
C VAL A 102 -16.82 -11.51 -28.61
N ASN A 103 -16.14 -10.43 -29.04
CA ASN A 103 -16.48 -9.62 -30.25
C ASN A 103 -15.74 -8.27 -30.36
N GLU A 104 -14.41 -8.25 -30.43
CA GLU A 104 -13.68 -7.03 -30.90
C GLU A 104 -12.72 -7.32 -32.07
N ARG A 105 -13.03 -8.31 -32.92
CA ARG A 105 -12.29 -8.54 -34.18
C ARG A 105 -13.11 -8.33 -35.46
N ARG A 106 -14.23 -7.61 -35.39
CA ARG A 106 -15.01 -7.18 -36.56
C ARG A 106 -15.50 -5.74 -36.43
N ALA A 107 -14.57 -4.81 -36.30
CA ALA A 107 -14.81 -3.39 -36.55
C ALA A 107 -13.48 -2.69 -36.84
N ALA A 108 -12.81 -3.10 -37.92
CA ALA A 108 -11.74 -2.35 -38.57
C ALA A 108 -11.86 -2.59 -40.08
#